data_AF-A0A7C3VYE5-F1
#
_entry.id   AF-A0A7C3VYE5-F1
#
_cell.length_a   1.000
_cell.length_b   1.000
_cell.length_c   1.000
_cell.angle_alpha   90.00
_cell.angle_beta   90.00
_cell.angle_gamma   90.00
#
_symmetry.space_group_name_H-M   'P 1'
#
loop_
_entity.id
_entity.type
_entity.pdbx_description
1 polymer ?
#
loop_
_entity_poly.entity_id
_entity_poly.type
_entity_poly.pdbx_seq_one_letter_code
_entity_poly.pdbx_strand_id
1 'polypeptide(L)'
;MNDLVTQYLPSLASLGIWGYWIVALLVLAQGFAPTSILSPASVVVVFAGGLSAQEIYDLGDMIWFVGLADAIGAALGYRLGHRMQGMGKSRFVS
;
A
#
# COMPACT_ATOMS: atom_id res chain seq x y z
N MET A 1 1.88 7.67 29.90
CA MET A 1 2.72 7.02 28.87
C MET A 1 1.84 6.28 27.85
N ASN A 2 0.94 7.02 27.20
CA ASN A 2 0.32 6.64 25.91
C ASN A 2 -0.31 7.88 25.25
N ASP A 3 0.18 9.06 25.61
CA ASP A 3 -0.44 10.35 25.28
C ASP A 3 -0.32 10.68 23.79
N LEU A 4 0.69 10.12 23.11
CA LEU A 4 0.86 10.26 21.67
C LEU A 4 -0.27 9.53 20.90
N VAL A 5 -0.60 8.31 21.32
CA VAL A 5 -1.61 7.48 20.63
C VAL A 5 -2.98 8.15 20.76
N THR A 6 -3.38 8.55 21.97
CA THR A 6 -4.64 9.28 22.20
C THR A 6 -4.67 10.68 21.58
N GLN A 7 -3.52 11.34 21.39
CA GLN A 7 -3.47 12.65 20.74
C GLN A 7 -3.59 12.58 19.21
N TYR A 8 -3.00 11.57 18.57
CA TYR A 8 -2.98 11.45 17.11
C TYR A 8 -4.12 10.60 16.55
N LEU A 9 -4.69 9.65 17.31
CA LEU A 9 -5.86 8.87 16.87
C LEU A 9 -7.03 9.73 16.38
N PRO A 10 -7.45 10.79 17.11
CA PRO A 10 -8.54 11.64 16.67
C PRO A 10 -8.21 12.38 15.36
N SER A 11 -6.95 12.74 15.13
CA SER A 11 -6.50 13.36 13.89
C SER A 11 -6.54 12.39 12.71
N LEU A 12 -6.24 11.12 12.93
CA LEU A 12 -6.39 10.06 11.93
C LEU A 12 -7.87 9.76 11.63
N ALA A 13 -8.73 9.76 12.64
CA ALA A 13 -10.17 9.65 12.43
C ALA A 13 -10.73 10.84 11.62
N SER A 14 -10.19 12.05 11.85
CA SER A 14 -10.63 13.27 11.15
C SER A 14 -10.34 13.28 9.65
N LEU A 15 -9.42 12.43 9.17
CA LEU A 15 -9.15 12.26 7.74
C LEU A 15 -10.31 11.58 6.99
N GLY A 16 -11.14 10.78 7.68
CA GLY A 16 -12.29 10.11 7.08
C GLY A 16 -11.95 9.37 5.79
N ILE A 17 -12.66 9.68 4.70
CA ILE A 17 -12.45 9.04 3.38
C ILE A 17 -11.01 9.14 2.87
N TRP A 18 -10.27 10.20 3.24
CA TRP A 18 -8.89 10.41 2.79
C TRP A 18 -7.91 9.41 3.38
N GLY A 19 -8.21 8.85 4.57
CA GLY A 19 -7.39 7.81 5.18
C GLY A 19 -7.28 6.57 4.31
N TYR A 20 -8.42 6.11 3.76
CA TYR A 20 -8.46 4.97 2.84
C TYR A 20 -7.66 5.24 1.57
N TRP A 21 -7.74 6.44 1.01
CA TRP A 21 -6.96 6.83 -0.17
C TRP A 21 -5.46 6.88 0.11
N ILE A 22 -5.03 7.37 1.27
CA ILE A 22 -3.60 7.40 1.64
C ILE A 22 -3.07 5.97 1.76
N VAL A 23 -3.78 5.10 2.47
CA VAL A 23 -3.40 3.68 2.60
C VAL A 23 -3.34 3.01 1.23
N ALA A 24 -4.37 3.21 0.40
CA ALA A 24 -4.41 2.68 -0.96
C ALA A 24 -3.23 3.17 -1.80
N LEU A 25 -2.88 4.46 -1.75
CA LEU A 25 -1.75 5.00 -2.51
C LEU A 25 -0.40 4.44 -2.03
N LEU A 26 -0.22 4.24 -0.73
CA LEU A 26 0.99 3.64 -0.17
C LEU A 26 1.15 2.18 -0.61
N VAL A 27 0.05 1.42 -0.57
CA VAL A 27 0.01 0.03 -1.07
C VAL A 27 0.24 -0.01 -2.58
N LEU A 28 -0.34 0.91 -3.35
CA LEU A 28 -0.15 1.01 -4.80
C LEU A 28 1.29 1.34 -5.17
N ALA A 29 1.92 2.29 -4.48
CA ALA A 29 3.29 2.73 -4.72
C ALA A 29 4.31 1.60 -4.53
N GLN A 30 4.00 0.64 -3.64
CA GLN A 30 4.77 -0.59 -3.48
C GLN A 30 4.90 -1.40 -4.76
N GLY A 31 3.83 -1.47 -5.56
CA GLY A 31 3.75 -2.36 -6.72
C GLY A 31 4.85 -2.11 -7.76
N PHE A 32 5.51 -0.96 -7.70
CA PHE A 32 6.63 -0.60 -8.56
C PHE A 32 7.99 -1.11 -8.07
N ALA A 33 8.10 -1.64 -6.84
CA ALA A 33 9.34 -2.15 -6.27
C ALA A 33 9.40 -3.69 -6.34
N PRO A 34 10.54 -4.28 -6.75
CA PRO A 34 10.74 -5.73 -6.68
C PRO A 34 10.80 -6.14 -5.21
N THR A 35 9.79 -6.85 -4.72
CA THR A 35 9.64 -7.07 -3.28
C THR A 35 9.58 -8.55 -2.89
N SER A 36 10.22 -8.84 -1.75
CA SER A 36 10.27 -10.12 -1.05
C SER A 36 9.06 -10.26 -0.10
N ILE A 37 9.02 -11.36 0.68
CA ILE A 37 7.93 -11.71 1.62
C ILE A 37 7.68 -10.64 2.71
N LEU A 38 8.68 -9.82 3.03
CA LEU A 38 8.56 -8.64 3.90
C LEU A 38 8.51 -7.38 3.05
N SER A 39 7.50 -7.33 2.19
CA SER A 39 7.25 -6.17 1.36
C SER A 39 6.85 -5.01 2.30
N PRO A 40 7.40 -3.78 2.15
CA PRO A 40 6.90 -2.61 2.87
C PRO A 40 5.35 -2.43 2.85
N ALA A 41 4.62 -3.03 1.91
CA ALA A 41 3.17 -2.94 1.84
C ALA A 41 2.53 -3.83 2.89
N SER A 42 3.11 -4.99 3.22
CA SER A 42 2.55 -5.82 4.29
C SER A 42 2.55 -5.06 5.62
N VAL A 43 3.53 -4.18 5.85
CA VAL A 43 3.55 -3.30 7.03
C VAL A 43 2.42 -2.27 6.98
N VAL A 44 2.20 -1.63 5.83
CA VAL A 44 1.09 -0.67 5.63
C VAL A 44 -0.27 -1.35 5.81
N VAL A 45 -0.44 -2.56 5.28
CA VAL A 45 -1.68 -3.35 5.40
C VAL A 45 -1.94 -3.75 6.85
N VAL A 46 -0.93 -4.23 7.57
CA VAL A 46 -1.06 -4.56 9.00
C VAL A 46 -1.40 -3.31 9.82
N PHE A 47 -0.78 -2.17 9.51
CA PHE A 47 -1.09 -0.91 10.17
C PHE A 47 -2.55 -0.48 9.89
N ALA A 48 -3.00 -0.56 8.64
CA ALA A 48 -4.39 -0.26 8.26
C ALA A 48 -5.40 -1.19 8.93
N GLY A 49 -5.07 -2.49 9.04
CA GLY A 49 -5.85 -3.45 9.81
C GLY A 49 -5.93 -3.09 11.30
N GLY A 50 -4.83 -2.63 11.89
CA GLY A 50 -4.79 -2.15 13.27
C GLY A 50 -5.62 -0.87 13.50
N LEU A 51 -5.72 0.02 12.51
CA LEU A 51 -6.62 1.18 12.57
C LEU A 51 -8.09 0.75 12.47
N SER A 52 -8.38 -0.25 11.64
CA SER A 52 -9.74 -0.79 11.48
C SER A 52 -10.19 -1.55 12.73
N ALA A 53 -9.28 -2.26 13.40
CA ALA A 53 -9.55 -2.93 14.68
C ALA A 53 -9.85 -1.98 15.84
N GLN A 54 -9.50 -0.70 15.71
CA GLN A 54 -9.82 0.36 16.68
C GLN A 54 -11.11 1.12 16.30
N GLU A 55 -11.90 0.61 15.35
CA GLU A 55 -13.13 1.24 14.85
C GLU A 55 -12.93 2.66 14.27
N ILE A 56 -11.69 3.03 13.92
CA ILE A 56 -11.39 4.32 13.26
C ILE A 56 -11.86 4.29 11.79
N TYR A 57 -11.69 3.14 11.16
CA TYR A 57 -12.05 2.89 9.77
C TYR A 57 -12.83 1.59 9.68
N ASP A 58 -13.75 1.53 8.72
CA ASP A 58 -14.51 0.32 8.41
C ASP A 58 -13.60 -0.72 7.74
N LEU A 59 -13.65 -1.95 8.26
CA LEU A 59 -12.82 -3.04 7.77
C LEU A 59 -13.17 -3.44 6.34
N GLY A 60 -14.46 -3.43 5.99
CA GLY A 60 -14.95 -3.79 4.66
C GLY A 60 -14.43 -2.82 3.61
N ASP A 61 -14.58 -1.52 3.87
CA ASP A 61 -14.06 -0.47 2.99
C ASP A 61 -12.53 -0.56 2.90
N MET A 62 -11.83 -0.76 4.02
CA MET A 62 -10.37 -0.87 4.02
C MET A 62 -9.87 -2.05 3.16
N ILE A 63 -10.53 -3.21 3.25
CA ILE A 63 -10.21 -4.37 2.41
C ILE A 63 -10.38 -4.05 0.93
N TRP A 64 -11.46 -3.35 0.55
CA TRP A 64 -11.69 -2.98 -0.85
C TRP A 64 -10.63 -2.01 -1.37
N PHE A 65 -10.31 -0.96 -0.61
CA PHE A 65 -9.30 0.02 -1.01
C PHE A 65 -7.90 -0.58 -1.12
N VAL A 66 -7.49 -1.36 -0.10
CA VAL A 66 -6.19 -2.03 -0.07
C VAL A 66 -6.09 -3.08 -1.18
N GLY A 67 -7.10 -3.94 -1.31
CA GLY A 67 -7.08 -5.03 -2.30
C GLY A 67 -7.06 -4.51 -3.73
N LEU A 68 -7.82 -3.45 -4.02
CA LEU A 68 -7.81 -2.83 -5.36
C LEU A 68 -6.47 -2.17 -5.65
N ALA A 69 -5.90 -1.44 -4.68
CA ALA A 69 -4.59 -0.81 -4.83
C ALA A 69 -3.48 -1.83 -5.06
N ASP A 70 -3.47 -2.93 -4.29
CA ASP A 70 -2.48 -3.99 -4.42
C ASP A 70 -2.56 -4.68 -5.79
N ALA A 71 -3.78 -5.02 -6.23
CA ALA A 71 -4.00 -5.63 -7.54
C ALA A 71 -3.55 -4.72 -8.70
N ILE A 72 -3.87 -3.43 -8.64
CA ILE A 72 -3.44 -2.45 -9.65
C ILE A 72 -1.92 -2.28 -9.59
N GLY A 73 -1.34 -2.19 -8.39
CA GLY A 73 0.09 -2.04 -8.17
C GLY A 73 0.87 -3.21 -8.75
N ALA A 74 0.42 -4.43 -8.49
CA ALA A 74 1.00 -5.65 -9.05
C ALA A 74 0.93 -5.67 -10.59
N ALA A 75 -0.22 -5.29 -11.17
CA ALA A 75 -0.38 -5.22 -12.62
C ALA A 75 0.55 -4.19 -13.27
N LEU A 76 0.70 -3.01 -12.65
CA LEU A 76 1.60 -1.95 -13.12
C LEU A 76 3.07 -2.36 -12.97
N GLY A 77 3.43 -2.96 -11.84
CA GLY A 77 4.75 -3.53 -11.57
C GLY A 77 5.16 -4.57 -12.60
N TYR A 78 4.27 -5.50 -12.92
CA TYR A 78 4.49 -6.53 -13.94
C TYR A 78 4.78 -5.91 -15.31
N ARG A 79 3.97 -4.93 -15.73
CA ARG A 79 4.17 -4.24 -17.02
C ARG A 79 5.48 -3.46 -17.07
N LEU A 80 5.87 -2.81 -15.98
CA LEU A 80 7.10 -2.05 -15.89
C LEU A 80 8.33 -2.98 -15.93
N GLY A 81 8.29 -4.07 -15.15
CA GLY A 81 9.33 -5.10 -15.15
C GLY A 81 9.51 -5.77 -16.52
N HIS A 82 8.41 -6.05 -17.23
CA HIS A 82 8.48 -6.61 -18.58
C HIS A 82 9.15 -5.65 -19.59
N ARG A 83 8.84 -4.34 -19.52
CA ARG A 83 9.49 -3.33 -20.36
C ARG A 83 10.99 -3.18 -20.07
N MET A 84 11.38 -3.21 -18.79
CA MET A 84 12.79 -3.13 -18.40
C MET A 84 13.61 -4.35 -18.86
N GLN A 85 13.03 -5.56 -18.82
CA GLN A 85 13.70 -6.76 -19.34
C GLN A 85 13.92 -6.73 -20.86
N GLY A 86 12.99 -6.10 -21.61
CA GLY A 86 13.14 -5.89 -23.05
C GLY A 86 14.33 -5.00 -23.42
N MET A 87 14.67 -4.01 -22.59
CA MET A 87 15.83 -3.13 -22.80
C MET A 87 17.17 -3.79 -22.46
N GLY A 88 17.21 -4.72 -21.49
CA GLY A 88 18.44 -5.41 -21.10
C GLY A 88 19.01 -6.36 -22.17
N LYS A 89 18.14 -6.94 -23.01
CA LYS A 89 18.55 -7.88 -24.06
C LYS A 89 19.25 -7.24 -25.26
N SER A 90 19.07 -5.94 -25.51
CA SER A 90 19.69 -5.24 -26.65
C SER A 90 21.18 -4.91 -26.45
N ARG A 91 21.72 -5.09 -25.24
CA ARG A 91 23.11 -4.69 -24.89
C ARG A 91 24.13 -5.84 -24.88
N PHE A 92 23.69 -7.09 -25.04
CA PHE A 92 24.57 -8.27 -24.99
C PHE A 92 24.61 -9.07 -26.30
N VAL A 93 23.98 -8.56 -27.36
CA VAL A 93 24.04 -9.13 -28.71
C VAL A 93 24.48 -8.02 -29.67
N SER A 94 25.76 -7.66 -29.63
CA SER A 94 26.47 -6.97 -30.70
C SER A 94 27.93 -7.41 -30.70
#